data_AF-E9I5J7-F1
#
_entry.id   AF-E9I5J7-F1
#
_cell.length_a   1.000
_cell.length_b   1.000
_cell.length_c   1.000
_cell.angle_alpha   90.00
_cell.angle_beta   90.00
_cell.angle_gamma   90.00
#
_symmetry.space_group_name_H-M   'P 1'
#
loop_
_entity.id
_entity.type
_entity.pdbx_description
1 polymer ?
#
loop_
_entity_poly.entity_id
_entity_poly.type
_entity_poly.pdbx_seq_one_letter_code
_entity_poly.pdbx_strand_id
1 'polypeptide(L)'
;HGTEHCLVGMKGNPRMLNRGLDCDVIVAEVRATSHKPDEMYGIIERLSPGTRKIELFARPHNVQPNWITLGNQLDGVHLLDPDIAQAYQKHHPDASAPNAK
;
A
#
# COMPACT_ATOMS: atom_id res chain seq x y z
N HIS A 1 8.39 -0.22 25.84
CA HIS A 1 7.38 0.14 24.83
C HIS A 1 6.77 -1.16 24.33
N GLY A 2 5.46 -1.36 24.50
CA GLY A 2 4.75 -2.60 24.15
C GLY A 2 3.73 -2.45 23.01
N THR A 3 3.66 -1.26 22.40
CA THR A 3 2.71 -0.91 21.34
C THR A 3 3.38 -0.01 20.31
N GLU A 4 2.88 -0.03 19.08
CA GLU A 4 3.14 0.96 18.03
C GLU A 4 1.80 1.61 17.64
N HIS A 5 1.80 2.92 17.37
CA HIS A 5 0.58 3.66 17.04
C HIS A 5 0.48 3.92 15.53
N CYS A 6 -0.70 3.69 14.94
CA CYS A 6 -1.02 4.07 13.57
C CYS A 6 -2.14 5.12 13.59
N LEU A 7 -1.86 6.33 13.10
CA LEU A 7 -2.85 7.41 13.02
C LEU A 7 -3.75 7.21 11.79
N VAL A 8 -5.07 7.34 11.98
CA VAL A 8 -6.06 7.22 10.90
C VAL A 8 -6.66 8.60 10.60
N GLY A 9 -6.50 9.06 9.35
CA GLY A 9 -7.01 10.34 8.87
C GLY A 9 -8.04 10.19 7.75
N MET A 10 -8.97 11.14 7.66
CA MET A 10 -10.00 11.19 6.62
C MET A 10 -9.94 12.52 5.88
N LYS A 11 -9.94 12.49 4.54
CA LYS A 11 -9.94 13.68 3.69
C LYS A 11 -11.19 13.67 2.80
N GLY A 12 -11.90 14.80 2.76
CA GLY A 12 -13.15 14.93 2.02
C GLY A 12 -14.29 14.12 2.66
N ASN A 13 -15.21 13.62 1.83
CA ASN A 13 -16.35 12.82 2.28
C ASN A 13 -16.42 11.49 1.51
N PRO A 14 -15.52 10.52 1.82
CA PRO A 14 -15.49 9.24 1.13
C PRO A 14 -16.80 8.48 1.34
N ARG A 15 -17.44 8.09 0.24
CA ARG A 15 -18.64 7.24 0.23
C ARG A 15 -18.22 5.77 0.11
N MET A 16 -19.07 4.85 0.56
CA MET A 16 -18.85 3.40 0.45
C MET A 16 -17.68 2.84 1.29
N LEU A 17 -17.55 3.31 2.54
CA LEU A 17 -16.64 2.68 3.52
C LEU A 17 -17.43 1.77 4.46
N ASN A 18 -16.91 0.56 4.69
CA ASN A 18 -17.48 -0.40 5.64
C ASN A 18 -16.93 -0.11 7.04
N ARG A 19 -17.49 0.92 7.70
CA ARG A 19 -17.04 1.36 9.03
C ARG A 19 -17.46 0.37 10.12
N GLY A 20 -16.60 0.19 11.12
CA GLY A 20 -16.91 -0.58 12.33
C GLY A 20 -16.85 -2.10 12.17
N LEU A 21 -16.28 -2.62 11.07
CA LEU A 21 -16.07 -4.05 10.89
C LEU A 21 -14.91 -4.60 11.72
N ASP A 22 -13.88 -3.80 11.95
CA ASP A 22 -12.65 -4.16 12.65
C ASP A 22 -12.42 -3.26 13.86
N CYS A 23 -11.78 -3.83 14.89
CA CYS A 23 -11.35 -3.09 16.08
C CYS A 23 -10.12 -2.23 15.79
N ASP A 24 -9.82 -1.30 16.70
CA ASP A 24 -8.68 -0.37 16.64
C ASP A 24 -7.39 -0.93 17.28
N VAL A 25 -7.37 -2.21 17.63
CA VAL A 25 -6.22 -2.91 18.22
C VAL A 25 -5.87 -4.15 17.39
N ILE A 26 -4.61 -4.25 17.00
CA ILE A 26 -4.03 -5.45 16.38
C ILE A 26 -3.10 -6.11 17.39
N VAL A 27 -3.32 -7.40 17.62
CA VAL A 27 -2.42 -8.25 18.41
C VAL A 27 -1.70 -9.18 17.44
N ALA A 28 -0.39 -8.96 17.27
CA ALA A 28 0.43 -9.73 16.34
C ALA A 28 1.83 -9.94 16.92
N GLU A 29 2.47 -11.03 16.51
CA GLU A 29 3.87 -11.30 16.87
C GLU A 29 4.81 -10.32 16.17
N VAL A 30 5.88 -9.92 16.88
CA VAL A 30 6.95 -9.12 16.28
C VAL A 30 7.73 -10.00 15.31
N ARG A 31 7.92 -9.50 14.10
CA ARG A 31 8.69 -10.16 13.04
C ARG A 31 10.06 -9.51 12.89
N ALA A 32 10.46 -9.17 11.66
CA ALA A 32 11.69 -8.45 11.39
C ALA A 32 11.62 -6.98 11.84
N THR A 33 12.78 -6.35 12.04
CA THR A 33 12.87 -4.93 12.41
C THR A 33 12.09 -4.05 11.44
N SER A 34 11.18 -3.24 12.00
CA SER A 34 10.27 -2.33 11.29
C SER A 34 9.21 -3.01 10.42
N HIS A 35 9.04 -4.33 10.50
CA HIS A 35 7.99 -5.05 9.78
C HIS A 35 6.66 -4.91 10.53
N LYS A 36 5.74 -4.12 9.98
CA LYS A 36 4.38 -3.92 10.51
C LYS A 36 3.53 -5.18 10.32
N PRO A 37 2.49 -5.40 11.14
CA PRO A 37 1.61 -6.57 11.00
C PRO A 37 0.85 -6.56 9.67
N ASP A 38 0.81 -7.70 8.98
CA ASP A 38 0.08 -7.86 7.70
C ASP A 38 -1.45 -7.74 7.87
N GLU A 39 -1.95 -7.91 9.09
CA GLU A 39 -3.36 -7.77 9.46
C GLU A 39 -3.93 -6.41 9.03
N MET A 40 -3.08 -5.37 8.94
CA MET A 40 -3.43 -4.06 8.40
C MET A 40 -4.00 -4.12 6.99
N TYR A 41 -3.45 -4.96 6.10
CA TYR A 41 -3.95 -5.09 4.72
C TYR A 41 -5.37 -5.64 4.71
N GLY A 42 -5.65 -6.64 5.56
CA GLY A 42 -6.99 -7.22 5.68
C GLY A 42 -8.02 -6.23 6.22
N ILE A 43 -7.65 -5.44 7.23
CA ILE A 43 -8.51 -4.39 7.80
C ILE A 43 -8.83 -3.33 6.74
N ILE A 44 -7.81 -2.85 6.00
CA ILE A 44 -8.00 -1.83 4.97
C ILE A 44 -8.84 -2.37 3.80
N GLU A 45 -8.65 -3.63 3.40
CA GLU A 45 -9.45 -4.26 2.35
C GLU A 45 -10.92 -4.44 2.77
N ARG A 46 -11.20 -4.84 4.02
CA ARG A 46 -12.57 -4.89 4.53
C ARG A 46 -13.22 -3.52 4.61
N LEU A 47 -12.46 -2.50 5.03
CA LEU A 47 -12.92 -1.11 5.10
C LEU A 47 -13.27 -0.54 3.71
N SER A 48 -12.46 -0.87 2.70
CA SER A 48 -12.58 -0.34 1.32
C SER A 48 -12.25 -1.42 0.28
N PRO A 49 -13.19 -2.33 0.00
CA PRO A 49 -12.94 -3.50 -0.84
C PRO A 49 -12.78 -3.13 -2.32
N GLY A 50 -11.81 -3.76 -2.99
CA GLY A 50 -11.56 -3.65 -4.43
C GLY A 50 -11.06 -2.28 -4.90
N THR A 51 -10.84 -1.34 -3.99
CA THR A 51 -10.33 -0.01 -4.33
C THR A 51 -8.81 -0.03 -4.54
N ARG A 52 -8.32 0.87 -5.40
CA ARG A 52 -6.88 1.12 -5.58
C ARG A 52 -6.31 1.80 -4.33
N LYS A 53 -5.21 1.26 -3.81
CA LYS A 53 -4.53 1.70 -2.59
C LYS A 53 -3.07 2.03 -2.90
N ILE A 54 -2.40 2.78 -2.03
CA ILE A 54 -0.99 3.13 -2.18
C ILE A 54 -0.27 3.03 -0.85
N GLU A 55 0.90 2.42 -0.85
CA GLU A 55 1.79 2.32 0.31
C GLU A 55 3.11 3.04 0.02
N LEU A 56 3.58 3.84 0.98
CA LEU A 56 4.82 4.61 0.89
C LEU A 56 5.87 4.04 1.84
N PHE A 57 7.14 4.17 1.44
CA PHE A 57 8.30 3.67 2.20
C PHE A 57 8.31 2.15 2.39
N ALA A 58 7.68 1.44 1.46
CA ALA A 58 7.49 0.01 1.51
C ALA A 58 8.72 -0.78 1.05
N ARG A 59 8.74 -2.08 1.40
CA ARG A 59 9.76 -3.06 1.02
C ARG A 59 9.12 -4.17 0.16
N PRO A 60 9.91 -5.07 -0.46
CA PRO A 60 9.34 -6.11 -1.34
C PRO A 60 8.26 -6.99 -0.70
N HIS A 61 8.31 -7.24 0.61
CA HIS A 61 7.28 -8.03 1.31
C HIS A 61 5.94 -7.31 1.48
N ASN A 62 5.87 -6.00 1.22
CA ASN A 62 4.66 -5.21 1.31
C ASN A 62 3.86 -5.19 0.00
N VAL A 63 4.36 -5.81 -1.08
CA VAL A 63 3.65 -5.87 -2.35
C VAL A 63 2.39 -6.70 -2.19
N GLN A 64 1.23 -6.10 -2.52
CA GLN A 64 -0.09 -6.69 -2.32
C GLN A 64 -1.00 -6.40 -3.52
N PRO A 65 -1.98 -7.27 -3.85
CA PRO A 65 -2.99 -6.98 -4.85
C PRO A 65 -3.77 -5.70 -4.54
N ASN A 66 -4.13 -4.92 -5.56
CA ASN A 66 -4.80 -3.61 -5.44
C ASN A 66 -3.96 -2.47 -4.84
N TRP A 67 -2.68 -2.70 -4.53
CA TRP A 67 -1.77 -1.68 -4.02
C TRP A 67 -0.74 -1.25 -5.06
N ILE A 68 -0.45 0.06 -5.07
CA ILE A 68 0.81 0.59 -5.60
C ILE A 68 1.78 0.69 -4.43
N THR A 69 2.91 0.01 -4.55
CA THR A 69 3.93 -0.06 -3.50
C THR A 69 5.11 0.83 -3.92
N LEU A 70 5.43 1.85 -3.12
CA LEU A 70 6.54 2.77 -3.39
C LEU A 70 7.59 2.68 -2.28
N GLY A 71 8.84 2.45 -2.67
CA GLY A 71 9.96 2.39 -1.74
C GLY A 71 11.29 2.28 -2.46
N ASN A 72 12.34 2.77 -1.83
CA ASN A 72 13.71 2.76 -2.38
C ASN A 72 14.40 1.40 -2.27
N GLN A 73 13.77 0.41 -1.63
CA GLN A 73 14.25 -0.96 -1.50
C GLN A 73 13.47 -1.94 -2.40
N LEU A 74 12.64 -1.41 -3.31
CA LEU A 74 11.96 -2.19 -4.33
C LEU A 74 12.87 -2.42 -5.54
N ASP A 75 12.59 -3.48 -6.29
CA ASP A 75 13.34 -3.84 -7.48
C ASP A 75 12.72 -3.18 -8.72
N GLY A 76 13.35 -2.09 -9.17
CA GLY A 76 12.94 -1.38 -10.38
C GLY A 76 11.50 -0.84 -10.33
N VAL A 77 10.87 -0.79 -11.51
CA VAL A 77 9.51 -0.27 -11.69
C VAL A 77 8.66 -1.34 -12.37
N HIS A 78 7.63 -1.81 -11.65
CA HIS A 78 6.67 -2.78 -12.14
C HIS A 78 5.25 -2.18 -12.17
N LEU A 79 4.72 -1.89 -13.36
CA LEU A 79 3.42 -1.23 -13.53
C LEU A 79 2.53 -2.05 -14.47
N LEU A 80 1.36 -2.46 -13.97
CA LEU A 80 0.37 -3.25 -14.71
C LEU A 80 -0.85 -2.43 -15.16
N ASP A 81 -1.20 -1.37 -14.43
CA ASP A 81 -2.28 -0.44 -14.81
C ASP A 81 -1.82 0.39 -16.03
N PRO A 82 -2.48 0.26 -17.20
CA PRO A 82 -2.05 0.92 -18.43
C PRO A 82 -2.04 2.44 -18.32
N ASP A 83 -2.99 3.03 -17.60
CA ASP A 83 -3.10 4.48 -17.44
C ASP A 83 -1.92 5.00 -16.61
N ILE A 84 -1.54 4.25 -15.58
CA ILE A 84 -0.39 4.60 -14.73
C ILE A 84 0.92 4.40 -15.49
N ALA A 85 1.07 3.30 -16.23
CA ALA A 85 2.25 3.04 -17.04
C ALA A 85 2.46 4.13 -18.11
N GLN A 86 1.38 4.55 -18.79
CA GLN A 86 1.41 5.63 -19.77
C GLN A 86 1.76 6.97 -19.11
N ALA A 87 1.13 7.28 -17.96
CA ALA A 87 1.44 8.48 -17.21
C ALA A 87 2.90 8.51 -16.75
N TYR A 88 3.43 7.39 -16.27
CA TYR A 88 4.83 7.25 -15.87
C TYR A 88 5.77 7.57 -17.04
N GLN A 89 5.59 6.93 -18.20
CA GLN A 89 6.42 7.15 -19.38
C GLN A 89 6.36 8.60 -19.87
N LYS A 90 5.18 9.24 -19.81
CA LYS A 90 5.02 10.64 -20.18
C LYS A 90 5.81 11.60 -19.29
N HIS A 91 5.89 11.31 -17.98
CA HIS A 91 6.58 12.17 -17.02
C HIS A 91 8.07 11.81 -16.84
N HIS A 92 8.47 10.60 -17.25
CA HIS A 92 9.84 10.10 -17.18
C HIS A 92 10.28 9.51 -18.54
N PRO A 93 10.43 10.34 -19.59
CA PRO A 93 10.71 9.86 -20.94
C PRO A 93 12.07 9.13 -21.05
N ASP A 94 13.03 9.50 -20.21
CA ASP A 94 14.39 8.92 -20.20
C ASP A 94 14.53 7.70 -19.28
N ALA A 95 13.50 7.37 -18.50
CA ALA A 95 13.53 6.19 -17.64
C ALA A 95 13.39 4.92 -18.49
N SER A 96 14.00 3.82 -18.03
CA SER A 96 13.71 2.50 -18.59
C SER A 96 12.21 2.24 -18.52
N ALA A 97 11.68 1.62 -19.57
CA ALA A 97 10.26 1.30 -19.63
C ALA A 97 9.86 0.48 -18.39
N PRO A 98 8.69 0.74 -17.78
CA PRO A 98 8.20 -0.08 -16.69
C PRO A 98 8.16 -1.55 -17.14
N ASN A 99 8.57 -2.46 -16.25
CA ASN A 99 8.72 -3.89 -16.49
C ASN A 99 9.89 -4.31 -17.40
N ALA A 100 10.81 -3.41 -17.74
CA ALA A 100 12.07 -3.80 -18.38
C ALA A 100 12.88 -4.71 -17.42
N LYS A 101 13.16 -5.93 -17.88
CA LYS A 101 14.03 -6.88 -17.16
C LYS A 101 15.49 -6.52 -17.30
#